data_AF-B8HZM1-F1
#
_entry.id   AF-B8HZM1-F1
#
_cell.length_a   1.000
_cell.length_b   1.000
_cell.length_c   1.000
_cell.angle_alpha   90.00
_cell.angle_beta   90.00
_cell.angle_gamma   90.00
#
_symmetry.space_group_name_H-M   'P 1'
#
loop_
_entity.id
_entity.type
_entity.pdbx_description
1 polymer ?
#
loop_
_entity_poly.entity_id
_entity_poly.type
_entity_poly.pdbx_seq_one_letter_code
_entity_poly.pdbx_strand_id
1 'polypeptide(L)'
;MSQYTVLVARLQNELSMLDKVVAKAQSQVSKAQQSGDADFYQAAALSLQNYYMGVERIFEEVAKQVDQSLPSGASSHRVLLEQMSLEIPLQVVIPAHCLLFWAIGIHQDLHGDPLFPFLIPF
;
A
#
# COMPACT_ATOMS: atom_id res chain seq x y z
N MET A 1 9.57 -7.54 -18.06
CA MET A 1 9.18 -6.64 -16.97
C MET A 1 8.66 -7.48 -15.83
N SER A 2 9.04 -7.21 -14.58
CA SER A 2 8.54 -8.01 -13.44
C SER A 2 7.04 -7.74 -13.23
N GLN A 3 6.27 -8.77 -12.87
CA GLN A 3 4.83 -8.66 -12.59
C GLN A 3 4.52 -7.53 -11.60
N TYR A 4 5.36 -7.36 -10.58
CA TYR A 4 5.20 -6.31 -9.57
C TYR A 4 5.46 -4.90 -10.09
N THR A 5 6.26 -4.71 -11.15
CA THR A 5 6.50 -3.38 -11.75
C THR A 5 5.20 -2.80 -12.32
N VAL A 6 4.38 -3.63 -12.96
CA VAL A 6 3.08 -3.21 -13.50
C VAL A 6 2.09 -2.91 -12.36
N LEU A 7 2.08 -3.74 -11.32
CA LEU A 7 1.26 -3.49 -10.12
C LEU A 7 1.61 -2.15 -9.48
N VAL A 8 2.90 -1.89 -9.23
CA VAL A 8 3.37 -0.63 -8.63
C VAL A 8 2.91 0.58 -9.45
N ALA A 9 3.07 0.55 -10.77
CA ALA A 9 2.64 1.64 -11.64
C ALA A 9 1.12 1.89 -11.56
N ARG A 10 0.31 0.82 -11.50
CA ARG A 10 -1.15 0.93 -11.34
C ARG A 10 -1.52 1.53 -9.98
N LEU A 11 -0.89 1.05 -8.90
CA LEU A 11 -1.13 1.56 -7.55
C LEU A 11 -0.75 3.04 -7.42
N GLN A 12 0.39 3.45 -8.00
CA GLN A 12 0.80 4.85 -8.04
C GLN A 12 -0.21 5.73 -8.78
N ASN A 13 -0.75 5.25 -9.90
CA ASN A 13 -1.79 5.97 -10.63
C ASN A 13 -3.08 6.10 -9.79
N GLU A 14 -3.51 5.02 -9.13
CA GLU A 14 -4.72 5.05 -8.30
C GLU A 14 -4.55 5.98 -7.08
N LEU A 15 -3.39 5.96 -6.43
CA LEU A 15 -3.06 6.91 -5.35
C LEU A 15 -3.14 8.37 -5.84
N SER A 16 -2.60 8.68 -7.01
CA SER A 16 -2.71 10.03 -7.60
C SER A 16 -4.17 10.42 -7.90
N MET A 17 -5.02 9.45 -8.24
CA MET A 17 -6.45 9.70 -8.41
C MET A 17 -7.15 9.96 -7.06
N LEU A 18 -6.77 9.24 -6.00
CA LEU A 18 -7.28 9.47 -4.64
C LEU A 18 -6.92 10.87 -4.12
N ASP A 19 -5.71 11.37 -4.40
CA ASP A 19 -5.32 12.75 -4.03
C ASP A 19 -6.29 13.79 -4.61
N LYS A 20 -6.74 13.60 -5.85
CA LYS A 20 -7.72 14.48 -6.50
C LYS A 20 -9.08 14.40 -5.81
N VAL A 21 -9.48 13.22 -5.35
CA VAL A 21 -10.74 13.02 -4.60
C VAL A 21 -10.68 13.73 -3.25
N VAL A 22 -9.55 13.64 -2.54
CA VAL A 22 -9.33 14.35 -1.28
C VAL A 22 -9.37 15.86 -1.48
N ALA A 23 -8.65 16.38 -2.48
CA ALA A 23 -8.66 17.80 -2.79
C ALA A 23 -10.07 18.30 -3.14
N LYS A 24 -10.85 17.51 -3.87
CA LYS A 24 -12.25 17.81 -4.18
C LYS A 24 -13.13 17.85 -2.92
N ALA A 25 -13.01 16.87 -2.03
CA ALA A 25 -13.75 16.82 -0.77
C ALA A 25 -13.44 18.06 0.09
N GLN A 26 -12.16 18.42 0.23
CA GLN A 26 -11.73 19.60 0.98
C GLN A 26 -12.29 20.90 0.37
N SER A 27 -12.28 21.02 -0.96
CA SER A 27 -12.88 22.17 -1.66
C SER A 27 -14.38 22.27 -1.41
N GLN A 28 -15.10 21.15 -1.41
CA GLN A 28 -16.54 21.11 -1.12
C GLN A 28 -16.84 21.52 0.32
N VAL A 29 -16.10 20.99 1.30
CA VAL A 29 -16.25 21.41 2.72
C VAL A 29 -16.00 22.91 2.88
N SER A 30 -14.93 23.42 2.26
CA SER A 30 -14.61 24.85 2.30
C SER A 30 -15.73 25.72 1.72
N LYS A 31 -16.35 25.28 0.60
CA LYS A 31 -17.49 25.96 0.00
C LYS A 31 -18.72 25.94 0.91
N ALA A 32 -19.02 24.79 1.53
CA ALA A 32 -20.13 24.66 2.46
C ALA A 32 -20.01 25.66 3.63
N GLN A 33 -18.79 25.80 4.17
CA GLN A 33 -18.49 26.74 5.25
C GLN A 33 -18.62 28.20 4.82
N GLN A 34 -18.23 28.53 3.58
CA GLN A 34 -18.26 29.90 3.06
C GLN A 34 -19.67 30.34 2.62
N SER A 35 -20.43 29.47 1.96
CA SER A 35 -21.76 29.80 1.43
C SER A 35 -22.89 29.53 2.42
N GLY A 36 -22.67 28.68 3.43
CA GLY A 36 -23.74 28.15 4.28
C GLY A 36 -24.66 27.14 3.58
N ASP A 37 -24.31 26.73 2.35
CA ASP A 37 -25.10 25.80 1.55
C ASP A 37 -24.76 24.34 1.93
N ALA A 38 -25.77 23.63 2.42
CA ALA A 38 -25.65 22.25 2.89
C ALA A 38 -25.39 21.25 1.75
N ASP A 39 -25.74 21.58 0.51
CA ASP A 39 -25.52 20.68 -0.64
C ASP A 39 -24.03 20.37 -0.85
N PHE A 40 -23.16 21.31 -0.49
CA PHE A 40 -21.72 21.08 -0.52
C PHE A 40 -21.25 20.06 0.51
N TYR A 41 -21.91 19.94 1.68
CA TYR A 41 -21.61 18.85 2.62
C TYR A 41 -22.04 17.49 2.07
N GLN A 42 -23.19 17.42 1.40
CA GLN A 42 -23.61 16.19 0.71
C GLN A 42 -22.62 15.80 -0.39
N ALA A 43 -22.16 16.79 -1.16
CA ALA A 43 -21.15 16.58 -2.19
C ALA A 43 -19.81 16.11 -1.61
N ALA A 44 -19.41 16.63 -0.44
CA ALA A 44 -18.22 16.20 0.29
C ALA A 44 -18.37 14.76 0.82
N ALA A 45 -19.53 14.39 1.36
CA ALA A 45 -19.83 13.03 1.80
C ALA A 45 -19.71 12.02 0.64
N LEU A 46 -20.20 12.38 -0.55
CA LEU A 46 -19.99 11.57 -1.76
C LEU A 46 -18.51 11.43 -2.13
N SER A 47 -17.73 12.51 -2.05
CA SER A 47 -16.29 12.44 -2.31
C SER A 47 -15.56 11.56 -1.29
N LEU A 48 -15.97 11.58 0.00
CA LEU A 48 -15.43 10.69 1.02
C LEU A 48 -15.74 9.21 0.73
N GLN A 49 -16.98 8.90 0.32
CA GLN A 49 -17.34 7.55 -0.11
C GLN A 49 -16.50 7.09 -1.30
N ASN A 50 -16.30 7.96 -2.29
CA ASN A 50 -15.47 7.65 -3.45
C ASN A 50 -14.01 7.39 -3.06
N TYR A 51 -13.49 8.13 -2.08
CA TYR A 51 -12.15 7.90 -1.53
C TYR A 51 -12.05 6.51 -0.90
N TYR A 52 -13.01 6.14 -0.04
CA TYR A 52 -13.05 4.82 0.58
C TYR A 52 -13.08 3.70 -0.47
N MET A 53 -13.93 3.83 -1.49
CA MET A 53 -14.02 2.85 -2.57
C MET A 53 -12.72 2.73 -3.39
N GLY A 54 -11.99 3.82 -3.59
CA GLY A 54 -10.70 3.76 -4.29
C GLY A 54 -9.60 3.12 -3.44
N VAL A 55 -9.56 3.37 -2.13
CA VAL A 55 -8.66 2.67 -1.19
C VAL A 55 -8.95 1.17 -1.20
N GLU A 56 -10.22 0.78 -1.17
CA GLU A 56 -10.61 -0.61 -1.24
C GLU A 56 -10.14 -1.30 -2.53
N ARG A 57 -10.28 -0.64 -3.69
CA ARG A 57 -9.75 -1.18 -4.96
C ARG A 57 -8.24 -1.40 -4.93
N ILE A 58 -7.49 -0.49 -4.32
CA ILE A 58 -6.04 -0.66 -4.11
C ILE A 58 -5.78 -1.93 -3.30
N PHE A 59 -6.48 -2.11 -2.18
CA PHE A 59 -6.33 -3.28 -1.34
C PHE A 59 -6.74 -4.58 -2.05
N GLU A 60 -7.79 -4.56 -2.86
CA GLU A 60 -8.15 -5.73 -3.67
C GLU A 60 -7.05 -6.09 -4.68
N GLU A 61 -6.41 -5.11 -5.32
CA GLU A 61 -5.31 -5.38 -6.26
C GLU A 61 -4.10 -5.96 -5.54
N VAL A 62 -3.78 -5.48 -4.34
CA VAL A 62 -2.74 -6.07 -3.48
C VAL A 62 -3.12 -7.50 -3.10
N ALA A 63 -4.32 -7.72 -2.57
CA ALA A 63 -4.81 -9.04 -2.17
C ALA A 63 -4.80 -10.05 -3.33
N LYS A 64 -5.19 -9.62 -4.54
CA LYS A 64 -5.18 -10.47 -5.74
C LYS A 64 -3.77 -10.81 -6.22
N GLN A 65 -2.86 -9.85 -6.23
CA GLN A 65 -1.56 -10.02 -6.89
C GLN A 65 -0.41 -10.41 -5.95
N VAL A 66 -0.49 -10.02 -4.68
CA VAL A 66 0.51 -10.30 -3.65
C VAL A 66 0.07 -11.49 -2.80
N ASP A 67 -1.12 -11.40 -2.18
CA ASP A 67 -1.59 -12.43 -1.25
C ASP A 67 -2.25 -13.62 -1.97
N GLN A 68 -2.55 -13.46 -3.27
CA GLN A 68 -3.24 -14.44 -4.12
C GLN A 68 -4.58 -14.93 -3.54
N SER A 69 -5.19 -14.11 -2.68
CA SER A 69 -6.41 -14.44 -1.94
C SER A 69 -7.26 -13.18 -1.81
N LEU A 70 -8.45 -13.22 -2.39
CA LEU A 70 -9.43 -12.14 -2.30
C LEU A 70 -10.60 -12.57 -1.39
N PRO A 71 -10.94 -11.79 -0.36
CA PRO A 71 -12.11 -12.04 0.48
C PRO A 71 -13.41 -11.98 -0.32
N SER A 72 -14.39 -12.79 0.06
CA SER A 72 -15.71 -12.84 -0.58
C SER A 72 -16.85 -12.94 0.45
N GLY A 73 -18.09 -12.70 0.01
CA GLY A 73 -19.27 -12.70 0.87
C GLY A 73 -19.58 -11.33 1.50
N ALA A 74 -20.60 -11.28 2.37
CA ALA A 74 -21.14 -10.03 2.90
C ALA A 74 -20.16 -9.23 3.79
N SER A 75 -19.14 -9.90 4.34
CA SER A 75 -18.11 -9.29 5.20
C SER A 75 -16.78 -9.06 4.47
N SER A 76 -16.73 -9.20 3.14
CA SER A 76 -15.50 -9.11 2.35
C SER A 76 -14.73 -7.83 2.62
N HIS A 77 -15.42 -6.68 2.66
CA HIS A 77 -14.84 -5.36 2.95
C HIS A 77 -14.04 -5.36 4.26
N ARG A 78 -14.62 -5.89 5.34
CA ARG A 78 -13.98 -5.95 6.65
C ARG A 78 -12.78 -6.90 6.66
N VAL A 79 -12.95 -8.09 6.08
CA VAL A 79 -11.90 -9.10 6.02
C VAL A 79 -10.71 -8.60 5.19
N LEU A 80 -10.96 -7.83 4.12
CA LEU A 80 -9.92 -7.19 3.33
C LEU A 80 -9.10 -6.21 4.16
N LEU A 81 -9.75 -5.36 4.97
CA LEU A 81 -9.04 -4.44 5.86
C LEU A 81 -8.22 -5.18 6.93
N GLU A 82 -8.78 -6.25 7.50
CA GLU A 82 -8.05 -7.11 8.45
C GLU A 82 -6.82 -7.73 7.78
N GLN A 83 -6.97 -8.30 6.57
CA GLN A 83 -5.87 -8.86 5.78
C GLN A 83 -4.76 -7.83 5.50
N MET A 84 -5.10 -6.63 5.06
CA MET A 84 -4.12 -5.56 4.76
C MET A 84 -3.44 -4.98 6.01
N SER A 85 -3.97 -5.25 7.21
CA SER A 85 -3.37 -4.81 8.48
C SER A 85 -2.38 -5.82 9.07
N LEU A 86 -2.27 -7.02 8.49
CA LEU A 86 -1.33 -8.04 8.95
C LEU A 86 0.10 -7.68 8.53
N GLU A 87 1.03 -7.79 9.47
CA GLU A 87 2.46 -7.73 9.16
C GLU A 87 2.89 -9.03 8.48
N ILE A 88 3.45 -8.92 7.28
CA ILE A 88 4.05 -10.06 6.58
C ILE A 88 5.50 -10.18 7.05
N PRO A 89 5.88 -11.24 7.79
CA PRO A 89 7.26 -11.43 8.19
C PRO A 89 8.13 -11.62 6.95
N LEU A 90 9.09 -10.72 6.74
CA LEU A 90 10.11 -10.87 5.72
C LEU A 90 10.94 -12.12 6.05
N GLN A 91 10.72 -13.21 5.32
CA GLN A 91 11.68 -14.32 5.30
C GLN A 91 12.93 -13.83 4.56
N VAL A 92 13.87 -13.23 5.29
CA VAL A 92 15.23 -13.01 4.80
C VAL A 92 15.87 -14.38 4.67
N VAL A 93 15.81 -14.94 3.47
CA VAL A 93 16.58 -16.15 3.13
C VAL A 93 18.02 -15.71 2.95
N ILE A 94 18.80 -15.71 4.03
CA ILE A 94 20.25 -15.57 3.93
C ILE A 94 20.77 -16.88 3.33
N PRO A 95 21.26 -16.89 2.07
CA PRO A 95 21.75 -18.12 1.48
C PRO A 95 22.94 -18.63 2.32
N ALA A 96 23.01 -19.94 2.55
CA ALA A 96 23.94 -20.54 3.51
C ALA A 96 25.43 -20.14 3.29
N HIS A 97 25.80 -19.79 2.05
CA HIS A 97 27.13 -19.28 1.76
C HIS A 97 27.41 -17.94 2.47
N CYS A 98 26.45 -17.00 2.54
CA CYS A 98 26.62 -15.74 3.26
C CYS A 98 26.86 -15.96 4.77
N LEU A 99 26.26 -16.98 5.38
CA LEU A 99 26.55 -17.36 6.78
C LEU A 99 27.96 -17.93 6.94
N LEU A 100 28.44 -18.71 5.97
CA LEU A 100 29.82 -19.21 5.95
C LEU A 100 30.83 -18.07 5.78
N PHE A 101 30.58 -17.10 4.90
CA PHE A 101 31.45 -15.93 4.74
C PHE A 101 31.53 -15.08 6.03
N TRP A 102 30.41 -14.92 6.74
CA TRP A 102 30.37 -14.26 8.05
C TRP A 102 31.13 -15.05 9.12
N ALA A 103 30.92 -16.37 9.22
CA ALA A 103 31.59 -17.23 10.21
C ALA A 103 33.11 -17.36 9.98
N ILE A 104 33.59 -17.21 8.75
CA ILE A 104 35.01 -17.30 8.37
C ILE A 104 35.67 -15.91 8.40
N GLY A 105 34.94 -14.82 8.69
CA GLY A 105 35.48 -13.47 8.80
C GLY A 105 35.92 -12.87 7.45
N ILE A 106 35.43 -13.40 6.33
CA ILE A 106 35.74 -12.89 5.00
C ILE A 106 34.71 -11.81 4.65
N HIS A 107 35.01 -10.58 5.05
CA HIS A 107 34.32 -9.38 4.60
C HIS A 107 34.80 -9.06 3.17
N GLN A 108 34.38 -9.85 2.17
CA GLN A 108 34.55 -9.41 0.78
C GLN A 108 33.54 -8.28 0.53
N ASP A 109 34.06 -7.14 0.05
CA ASP A 109 33.34 -5.91 -0.21
C ASP A 109 31.99 -6.11 -0.91
N LEU A 110 30.92 -6.18 -0.11
CA LEU A 110 29.53 -6.08 -0.55
C LEU A 110 29.13 -4.62 -0.81
N HIS A 111 30.07 -3.83 -1.35
CA HIS A 111 29.87 -2.40 -1.66
C HIS A 111 28.89 -2.15 -2.82
N GLY A 112 28.36 -3.21 -3.45
CA GLY A 112 27.38 -3.14 -4.54
C GLY A 112 26.00 -3.71 -4.21
N ASP A 113 25.76 -4.24 -3.01
CA ASP A 113 24.50 -4.92 -2.68
C ASP A 113 23.60 -4.00 -1.81
N PRO A 114 22.45 -3.51 -2.32
CA PRO A 114 21.61 -2.53 -1.61
C PRO A 114 20.94 -3.08 -0.33
N LEU A 115 21.07 -4.38 -0.06
CA LEU A 115 20.52 -5.02 1.14
C LEU A 115 21.55 -5.18 2.28
N PHE A 116 22.80 -4.77 2.07
CA PHE A 116 23.87 -4.92 3.04
C PHE A 116 23.58 -4.33 4.45
N PRO A 117 22.95 -3.16 4.63
CA PRO A 117 22.66 -2.63 5.96
C PRO A 117 21.55 -3.38 6.72
N PHE A 118 20.82 -4.30 6.08
CA PHE A 118 19.76 -5.10 6.72
C PHE A 118 20.24 -6.48 7.19
N LEU A 119 21.50 -6.84 6.94
CA LEU A 119 22.07 -8.14 7.29
C LEU A 119 22.75 -8.18 8.67
N ILE A 120 22.75 -7.06 9.41
CA ILE A 120 23.33 -6.97 10.75
C ILE A 120 22.21 -7.09 11.79
N PRO A 121 22.14 -8.19 12.58
CA PRO A 121 21.26 -8.22 13.74
C PRO A 121 21.83 -7.30 14.83
N PHE A 122 20.97 -6.54 15.51
CA PHE A 122 21.31 -5.90 16.79
C PHE A 122 21.63 -6.95 17.86
#